data_AF-A0A7C4MP41-F1
#
_entry.id   AF-A0A7C4MP41-F1
#
_cell.length_a   1.000
_cell.length_b   1.000
_cell.length_c   1.000
_cell.angle_alpha   90.00
_cell.angle_beta   90.00
_cell.angle_gamma   90.00
#
_symmetry.space_group_name_H-M   'P 1'
#
loop_
_entity.id
_entity.type
_entity.pdbx_description
1 polymer ?
#
loop_
_entity_poly.entity_id
_entity_poly.type
_entity_poly.pdbx_seq_one_letter_code
_entity_poly.pdbx_strand_id
1 'polypeptide(L)'
;MRTLWSIRMRASKSTARLHPRNGQPGELHISGAEGLHLLSELPSVARQYIKRALNHPKGKADRVVITAEQVRQRPRIITALPVSTMMSRTPDEGKALAMEILLSLGITRKAAREGFATVTKGGMRGAAVISNIKGTHLEPDRRRGIRVSRIGITASAAQMLSARLSRHRINTDIVRDALILASKVMAHGDIIAEFCISDDPDYTTGYLATRKFGYLRLPHIKKKGGRAGGRAFFVREGSDVTALIGYLETMPVMIGAVSRCIGTRSAHEILDNPHR
;
A
#
# COMPACT_ATOMS: atom_id res chain seq x y z
N MET A 1 -12.19 -24.20 -13.99
CA MET A 1 -11.40 -23.32 -13.09
C MET A 1 -12.33 -22.77 -12.02
N ARG A 2 -11.93 -22.74 -10.75
CA ARG A 2 -12.80 -22.15 -9.70
C ARG A 2 -12.87 -20.63 -9.91
N THR A 3 -14.09 -20.11 -10.03
CA THR A 3 -14.35 -18.69 -10.27
C THR A 3 -13.96 -17.84 -9.07
N LEU A 4 -13.07 -16.88 -9.27
CA LEU A 4 -12.67 -15.90 -8.26
C LEU A 4 -13.56 -14.66 -8.32
N TRP A 5 -13.68 -14.01 -7.16
CA TRP A 5 -14.44 -12.79 -6.93
C TRP A 5 -13.55 -11.76 -6.24
N SER A 6 -13.59 -10.52 -6.72
CA SER A 6 -13.02 -9.37 -6.04
C SER A 6 -14.08 -8.82 -5.10
N ILE A 7 -13.83 -8.92 -3.79
CA ILE A 7 -14.67 -8.32 -2.76
C ILE A 7 -13.92 -7.13 -2.17
N ARG A 8 -14.59 -5.98 -2.13
CA ARG A 8 -14.05 -4.70 -1.68
C ARG A 8 -14.99 -4.09 -0.65
N MET A 9 -14.44 -3.52 0.41
CA MET A 9 -15.18 -2.78 1.43
C MET A 9 -14.63 -1.37 1.57
N ARG A 10 -15.54 -0.41 1.70
CA ARG A 10 -15.25 0.96 2.12
C ARG A 10 -16.19 1.35 3.26
N ALA A 11 -15.60 1.89 4.32
CA ALA A 11 -16.31 2.49 5.44
C ALA A 11 -15.98 3.98 5.55
N SER A 12 -17.00 4.80 5.78
CA SER A 12 -16.86 6.25 5.94
C SER A 12 -17.77 6.79 7.03
N LYS A 13 -17.47 8.02 7.47
CA LYS A 13 -18.31 8.83 8.35
C LYS A 13 -18.64 10.15 7.67
N SER A 14 -19.90 10.53 7.64
CA SER A 14 -20.35 11.83 7.16
C SER A 14 -19.83 12.94 8.06
N THR A 15 -19.43 14.05 7.47
CA THR A 15 -18.88 15.21 8.18
C THR A 15 -19.73 16.43 7.87
N ALA A 16 -19.96 17.28 8.86
CA ALA A 16 -20.74 18.52 8.70
C ALA A 16 -20.10 19.53 7.74
N ARG A 17 -18.81 19.35 7.39
CA ARG A 17 -18.15 20.19 6.37
C ARG A 17 -18.67 19.83 5.00
N LEU A 18 -19.31 20.79 4.35
CA LEU A 18 -19.79 20.60 2.99
C LEU A 18 -18.63 20.52 1.99
N HIS A 19 -18.79 19.69 0.99
CA HIS A 19 -17.83 19.49 -0.08
C HIS A 19 -17.90 20.71 -1.02
N PRO A 20 -16.77 21.40 -1.29
CA PRO A 20 -16.78 22.73 -1.90
C PRO A 20 -17.28 22.82 -3.36
N ARG A 21 -17.70 21.72 -3.99
CA ARG A 21 -18.21 21.69 -5.38
C ARG A 21 -19.67 21.31 -5.53
N ASN A 22 -20.25 20.59 -4.58
CA ASN A 22 -21.60 20.04 -4.72
C ASN A 22 -22.47 20.22 -3.46
N GLY A 23 -21.97 20.94 -2.45
CA GLY A 23 -22.73 21.25 -1.24
C GLY A 23 -23.12 20.03 -0.40
N GLN A 24 -22.60 18.83 -0.70
CA GLN A 24 -22.91 17.62 0.07
C GLN A 24 -22.02 17.49 1.30
N PRO A 25 -22.47 16.84 2.39
CA PRO A 25 -21.62 16.52 3.53
C PRO A 25 -20.33 15.81 3.06
N GLY A 26 -19.18 16.27 3.51
CA GLY A 26 -17.89 15.64 3.22
C GLY A 26 -17.82 14.27 3.87
N GLU A 27 -17.12 13.31 3.25
CA GLU A 27 -16.94 11.97 3.81
C GLU A 27 -15.53 11.79 4.39
N LEU A 28 -15.43 11.45 5.67
CA LEU A 28 -14.18 10.99 6.29
C LEU A 28 -14.00 9.49 6.04
N HIS A 29 -12.85 9.09 5.53
CA HIS A 29 -12.52 7.67 5.38
C HIS A 29 -12.22 7.03 6.75
N ILE A 30 -12.88 5.91 7.05
CA ILE A 30 -12.70 5.15 8.29
C ILE A 30 -11.88 3.89 8.04
N SER A 31 -12.29 3.06 7.08
CA SER A 31 -11.67 1.76 6.83
C SER A 31 -11.84 1.32 5.38
N GLY A 32 -10.93 0.48 4.92
CA GLY A 32 -11.00 -0.20 3.64
C GLY A 32 -10.38 -1.59 3.74
N ALA A 33 -10.89 -2.50 2.92
CA ALA A 33 -10.36 -3.84 2.75
C ALA A 33 -10.67 -4.36 1.35
N GLU A 34 -9.82 -5.25 0.84
CA GLU A 34 -10.01 -5.89 -0.45
C GLU A 34 -9.38 -7.28 -0.47
N GLY A 35 -9.99 -8.22 -1.20
CA GLY A 35 -9.47 -9.57 -1.40
C GLY A 35 -10.01 -10.23 -2.68
N LEU A 36 -9.25 -11.20 -3.19
CA LEU A 36 -9.70 -12.15 -4.21
C LEU A 36 -10.02 -13.48 -3.55
N HIS A 37 -11.27 -13.92 -3.66
CA HIS A 37 -11.79 -15.10 -2.95
C HIS A 37 -12.66 -15.97 -3.87
N LEU A 38 -12.84 -17.23 -3.48
CA LEU A 38 -13.85 -18.10 -4.08
C LEU A 38 -15.25 -17.65 -3.69
N LEU A 39 -16.23 -17.96 -4.52
CA LEU A 39 -17.65 -17.67 -4.25
C LEU A 39 -18.10 -18.19 -2.87
N SER A 40 -17.67 -19.39 -2.51
CA SER A 40 -17.99 -20.04 -1.22
C SER A 40 -17.43 -19.31 0.00
N GLU A 41 -16.40 -18.48 -0.17
CA GLU A 41 -15.76 -17.74 0.93
C GLU A 41 -16.41 -16.37 1.16
N LEU A 42 -17.14 -15.82 0.16
CA LEU A 42 -17.68 -14.47 0.20
C LEU A 42 -18.53 -14.16 1.43
N PRO A 43 -19.44 -15.03 1.92
CA PRO A 43 -20.23 -14.74 3.11
C PRO A 43 -19.36 -14.52 4.36
N SER A 44 -18.31 -15.34 4.52
CA SER A 44 -17.39 -15.22 5.66
C SER A 44 -16.56 -13.95 5.56
N VAL A 45 -16.04 -13.63 4.36
CA VAL A 45 -15.23 -12.42 4.13
C VAL A 45 -16.07 -11.15 4.30
N ALA A 46 -17.29 -11.11 3.78
CA ALA A 46 -18.20 -9.97 3.96
C ALA A 46 -18.45 -9.70 5.45
N ARG A 47 -18.72 -10.75 6.24
CA ARG A 47 -18.86 -10.63 7.70
C ARG A 47 -17.61 -10.07 8.38
N GLN A 48 -16.41 -10.53 7.98
CA GLN A 48 -15.15 -10.00 8.50
C GLN A 48 -14.98 -8.51 8.17
N TYR A 49 -15.29 -8.12 6.93
CA TYR A 49 -15.19 -6.72 6.49
C TYR A 49 -16.18 -5.81 7.22
N ILE A 50 -17.41 -6.26 7.47
CA ILE A 50 -18.38 -5.52 8.30
C ILE A 50 -17.83 -5.34 9.72
N LYS A 51 -17.31 -6.40 10.35
CA LYS A 51 -16.70 -6.30 11.68
C LYS A 51 -15.53 -5.32 11.72
N ARG A 52 -14.66 -5.34 10.71
CA ARG A 52 -13.54 -4.39 10.58
C ARG A 52 -14.01 -2.96 10.38
N ALA A 53 -15.08 -2.74 9.63
CA ALA A 53 -15.65 -1.41 9.39
C ALA A 53 -16.24 -0.79 10.67
N LEU A 54 -16.92 -1.60 11.49
CA LEU A 54 -17.63 -1.13 12.69
C LEU A 54 -16.70 -0.92 13.89
N ASN A 55 -15.55 -1.60 13.93
CA ASN A 55 -14.62 -1.57 15.07
C ASN A 55 -13.28 -0.89 14.76
N HIS A 56 -13.21 -0.04 13.73
CA HIS A 56 -11.95 0.56 13.30
C HIS A 56 -11.47 1.65 14.29
N PRO A 57 -10.16 1.72 14.64
CA PRO A 57 -9.62 2.72 15.58
C PRO A 57 -9.87 4.18 15.18
N LYS A 58 -9.92 4.47 13.87
CA LYS A 58 -10.25 5.80 13.33
C LYS A 58 -11.67 6.30 13.68
N GLY A 59 -12.53 5.44 14.21
CA GLY A 59 -13.88 5.78 14.70
C GLY A 59 -14.99 4.94 14.08
N LYS A 60 -16.23 5.20 14.53
CA LYS A 60 -17.43 4.50 14.06
C LYS A 60 -17.88 5.03 12.69
N ALA A 61 -17.97 4.14 11.70
CA ALA A 61 -18.54 4.45 10.39
C ALA A 61 -20.08 4.57 10.46
N ASP A 62 -20.64 5.48 9.68
CA ASP A 62 -22.10 5.60 9.45
C ASP A 62 -22.52 5.06 8.07
N ARG A 63 -21.53 4.77 7.21
CA ARG A 63 -21.74 4.18 5.89
C ARG A 63 -20.72 3.08 5.64
N VAL A 64 -21.19 1.90 5.29
CA VAL A 64 -20.36 0.76 4.86
C VAL A 64 -20.88 0.27 3.52
N VAL A 65 -20.00 0.20 2.52
CA VAL A 65 -20.29 -0.31 1.19
C VAL A 65 -19.42 -1.53 0.94
N ILE A 66 -20.04 -2.66 0.62
CA ILE A 66 -19.35 -3.88 0.18
C ILE A 66 -19.77 -4.16 -1.25
N THR A 67 -18.79 -4.39 -2.12
CA THR A 67 -18.99 -4.74 -3.52
C THR A 67 -18.25 -6.04 -3.80
N ALA A 68 -18.93 -7.01 -4.40
CA ALA A 68 -18.34 -8.26 -4.84
C ALA A 68 -18.60 -8.45 -6.34
N GLU A 69 -17.53 -8.64 -7.11
CA GLU A 69 -17.60 -8.74 -8.58
C GLU A 69 -16.82 -9.97 -9.04
N GLN A 70 -17.41 -10.72 -9.98
CA GLN A 70 -16.74 -11.87 -10.56
C GLN A 70 -15.52 -11.42 -11.37
N VAL A 71 -14.38 -12.07 -11.14
CA VAL A 71 -13.15 -11.84 -11.90
C VAL A 71 -13.05 -12.88 -13.01
N ARG A 72 -13.18 -12.42 -14.26
CA ARG A 72 -13.11 -13.29 -15.45
C ARG A 72 -11.68 -13.65 -15.85
N GLN A 73 -10.72 -12.79 -15.50
CA GLN A 73 -9.31 -12.97 -15.83
C GLN A 73 -8.64 -13.94 -14.85
N ARG A 74 -7.75 -14.80 -15.33
CA ARG A 74 -6.93 -15.65 -14.47
C ARG A 74 -5.94 -14.77 -13.68
N PRO A 75 -5.82 -14.94 -12.35
CA PRO A 75 -4.88 -14.13 -11.58
C PRO A 75 -3.43 -14.46 -11.94
N ARG A 76 -2.59 -13.42 -12.05
CA ARG A 76 -1.14 -13.60 -12.08
C ARG A 76 -0.68 -14.02 -10.68
N ILE A 77 0.04 -15.14 -10.59
CA ILE A 77 0.62 -15.60 -9.34
C ILE A 77 1.98 -14.95 -9.14
N ILE A 78 2.21 -14.34 -7.98
CA ILE A 78 3.49 -13.73 -7.61
C ILE A 78 3.93 -14.14 -6.20
N THR A 79 5.19 -13.85 -5.88
CA THR A 79 5.76 -13.99 -4.54
C THR A 79 5.68 -12.67 -3.78
N ALA A 80 5.29 -12.69 -2.51
CA ALA A 80 5.37 -11.50 -1.66
C ALA A 80 6.82 -11.05 -1.49
N LEU A 81 7.04 -9.73 -1.40
CA LEU A 81 8.37 -9.13 -1.21
C LEU A 81 9.04 -9.63 0.08
N PRO A 82 10.38 -9.74 0.11
CA PRO A 82 11.08 -9.97 1.38
C PRO A 82 10.89 -8.76 2.30
N VAL A 83 10.80 -9.02 3.60
CA VAL A 83 10.51 -7.99 4.60
C VAL A 83 11.74 -7.73 5.45
N SER A 84 12.11 -6.45 5.58
CA SER A 84 13.11 -5.96 6.54
C SER A 84 12.58 -4.73 7.25
N THR A 85 13.13 -4.41 8.43
CA THR A 85 12.85 -3.17 9.16
C THR A 85 14.12 -2.34 9.25
N MET A 86 14.08 -1.13 8.71
CA MET A 86 15.11 -0.12 8.90
C MET A 86 14.72 0.72 10.12
N MET A 87 15.48 0.60 11.20
CA MET A 87 15.17 1.35 12.41
C MET A 87 15.45 2.84 12.20
N SER A 88 14.47 3.67 12.52
CA SER A 88 14.60 5.11 12.67
C SER A 88 13.95 5.55 13.97
N ARG A 89 14.54 6.53 14.64
CA ARG A 89 14.07 7.10 15.91
C ARG A 89 13.21 8.33 15.69
N THR A 90 13.45 9.05 14.59
CA THR A 90 12.73 10.28 14.26
C THR A 90 12.17 10.25 12.83
N PRO A 91 11.13 11.07 12.54
CA PRO A 91 10.63 11.22 11.18
C PRO A 91 11.70 11.65 10.17
N ASP A 92 12.63 12.50 10.58
CA ASP A 92 13.67 13.04 9.69
C ASP A 92 14.73 11.97 9.39
N GLU A 93 15.13 11.18 10.38
CA GLU A 93 16.00 10.02 10.19
C GLU A 93 15.37 9.00 9.23
N GLY A 94 14.09 8.67 9.45
CA GLY A 94 13.37 7.74 8.55
C GLY A 94 13.27 8.26 7.12
N LYS A 95 13.09 9.58 6.92
CA LYS A 95 13.08 10.21 5.59
C LYS A 95 14.47 10.25 4.96
N ALA A 96 15.53 10.46 5.75
CA ALA A 96 16.90 10.42 5.27
C ALA A 96 17.27 9.01 4.78
N LEU A 97 16.94 7.98 5.55
CA LEU A 97 17.09 6.58 5.16
C LEU A 97 16.31 6.26 3.88
N ALA A 98 15.04 6.69 3.78
CA ALA A 98 14.26 6.50 2.56
C ALA A 98 14.88 7.22 1.35
N MET A 99 15.40 8.43 1.53
CA MET A 99 16.07 9.20 0.48
C MET A 99 17.32 8.47 -0.04
N GLU A 100 18.14 7.93 0.86
CA GLU A 100 19.34 7.18 0.50
C GLU A 100 19.01 5.97 -0.40
N ILE A 101 18.02 5.16 0.00
CA ILE A 101 17.59 4.01 -0.79
C ILE A 101 17.02 4.46 -2.15
N LEU A 102 16.18 5.50 -2.19
CA LEU A 102 15.61 6.00 -3.45
C LEU A 102 16.70 6.49 -4.42
N LEU A 103 17.69 7.24 -3.93
CA LEU A 103 18.80 7.73 -4.75
C LEU A 103 19.63 6.57 -5.33
N SER A 104 19.88 5.52 -4.53
CA SER A 104 20.59 4.32 -4.98
C SER A 104 19.89 3.56 -6.13
N LEU A 105 18.61 3.84 -6.35
CA LEU A 105 17.78 3.25 -7.41
C LEU A 105 17.66 4.16 -8.65
N GLY A 106 18.41 5.28 -8.70
CA GLY A 106 18.35 6.22 -9.80
C GLY A 106 17.09 7.10 -9.80
N ILE A 107 16.41 7.23 -8.66
CA ILE A 107 15.35 8.23 -8.47
C ILE A 107 16.04 9.54 -8.09
N THR A 108 15.78 10.62 -8.82
CA THR A 108 16.44 11.90 -8.54
C THR A 108 16.01 12.46 -7.20
N ARG A 109 16.87 13.26 -6.57
CA ARG A 109 16.54 13.97 -5.32
C ARG A 109 15.29 14.82 -5.47
N LYS A 110 15.07 15.42 -6.65
CA LYS A 110 13.87 16.20 -6.97
C LYS A 110 12.61 15.32 -6.92
N ALA A 111 12.62 14.19 -7.62
CA ALA A 111 11.50 13.26 -7.64
C ALA A 111 11.19 12.70 -6.23
N ALA A 112 12.22 12.28 -5.50
CA ALA A 112 12.06 11.78 -4.13
C ALA A 112 11.43 12.83 -3.19
N ARG A 113 11.89 14.10 -3.27
CA ARG A 113 11.31 15.21 -2.50
C ARG A 113 9.84 15.45 -2.86
N GLU A 114 9.48 15.38 -4.13
CA GLU A 114 8.07 15.52 -4.55
C GLU A 114 7.20 14.39 -3.99
N GLY A 115 7.69 13.14 -4.02
CA GLY A 115 7.01 12.01 -3.41
C GLY A 115 6.80 12.18 -1.91
N PHE A 116 7.83 12.64 -1.19
CA PHE A 116 7.72 12.91 0.24
C PHE A 116 6.76 14.05 0.55
N ALA A 117 6.81 15.13 -0.22
CA ALA A 117 5.91 16.27 -0.09
C ALA A 117 4.45 15.84 -0.34
N THR A 118 4.21 15.05 -1.39
CA THR A 118 2.89 14.52 -1.73
C THR A 118 2.32 13.64 -0.62
N VAL A 119 3.11 12.69 -0.12
CA VAL A 119 2.69 11.80 0.97
C VAL A 119 2.47 12.56 2.29
N THR A 120 3.31 13.56 2.58
CA THR A 120 3.18 14.38 3.80
C THR A 120 2.02 15.37 3.72
N LYS A 121 1.70 15.88 2.52
CA LYS A 121 0.50 16.69 2.30
C LYS A 121 -0.77 15.86 2.51
N GLY A 122 -0.75 14.62 2.05
CA GLY A 122 -1.85 13.68 2.15
C GLY A 122 -3.12 14.12 1.42
N GLY A 123 -4.25 13.52 1.78
CA GLY A 123 -5.56 13.85 1.23
C GLY A 123 -5.94 13.14 -0.07
N MET A 124 -5.01 12.35 -0.66
CA MET A 124 -5.32 11.47 -1.78
C MET A 124 -6.01 10.18 -1.31
N ARG A 125 -6.94 9.67 -2.12
CA ARG A 125 -7.65 8.40 -1.83
C ARG A 125 -6.92 7.15 -2.35
N GLY A 126 -5.89 7.36 -3.17
CA GLY A 126 -5.03 6.37 -3.81
C GLY A 126 -3.59 6.88 -3.84
N ALA A 127 -2.77 6.33 -4.73
CA ALA A 127 -1.37 6.70 -4.86
C ALA A 127 -1.16 7.78 -5.91
N ALA A 128 -0.18 8.66 -5.67
CA ALA A 128 0.42 9.48 -6.71
C ALA A 128 1.36 8.65 -7.57
N VAL A 129 1.47 9.00 -8.86
CA VAL A 129 2.40 8.37 -9.80
C VAL A 129 3.39 9.44 -10.22
N ILE A 130 4.66 9.28 -9.88
CA ILE A 130 5.68 10.33 -9.99
C ILE A 130 6.81 9.83 -10.90
N SER A 131 7.17 10.62 -11.91
CA SER A 131 8.36 10.33 -12.72
C SER A 131 9.61 10.32 -11.83
N ASN A 132 10.43 9.27 -11.96
CA ASN A 132 11.67 9.13 -11.20
C ASN A 132 12.75 10.18 -11.55
N ILE A 133 12.68 10.81 -12.73
CA ILE A 133 13.65 11.82 -13.16
C ILE A 133 13.12 13.22 -12.90
N LYS A 134 12.03 13.62 -13.58
CA LYS A 134 11.51 14.99 -13.50
C LYS A 134 10.76 15.32 -12.21
N GLY A 135 10.26 14.30 -11.49
CA GLY A 135 9.40 14.47 -10.33
C GLY A 135 7.99 14.94 -10.68
N THR A 136 7.55 14.82 -11.93
CA THR A 136 6.21 15.23 -12.37
C THR A 136 5.17 14.17 -12.01
N HIS A 137 3.95 14.61 -11.68
CA HIS A 137 2.80 13.74 -11.50
C HIS A 137 2.31 13.22 -12.84
N LEU A 138 1.95 11.93 -12.88
CA LEU A 138 1.55 11.20 -14.08
C LEU A 138 0.12 10.65 -13.96
N GLU A 139 -0.48 10.61 -12.77
CA GLU A 139 -1.87 10.20 -12.61
C GLU A 139 -2.85 11.23 -13.22
N PRO A 140 -3.96 10.78 -13.86
CA PRO A 140 -4.92 11.67 -14.49
C PRO A 140 -5.73 12.50 -13.49
N ASP A 141 -6.02 11.95 -12.30
CA ASP A 141 -6.74 12.64 -11.22
C ASP A 141 -5.87 12.74 -9.97
N ARG A 142 -5.31 13.93 -9.72
CA ARG A 142 -4.42 14.21 -8.58
C ARG A 142 -5.13 14.24 -7.22
N ARG A 143 -6.47 14.21 -7.16
CA ARG A 143 -7.24 14.10 -5.90
C ARG A 143 -7.58 12.64 -5.60
N ARG A 144 -7.98 11.87 -6.61
CA ARG A 144 -8.25 10.44 -6.46
C ARG A 144 -6.97 9.63 -6.31
N GLY A 145 -5.96 9.89 -7.14
CA GLY A 145 -4.82 9.00 -7.33
C GLY A 145 -5.21 7.68 -7.99
N ILE A 146 -4.26 6.75 -8.03
CA ILE A 146 -4.46 5.39 -8.55
C ILE A 146 -4.78 4.44 -7.41
N ARG A 147 -5.84 3.64 -7.55
CA ARG A 147 -6.23 2.65 -6.52
C ARG A 147 -5.88 1.25 -6.98
N VAL A 148 -4.82 0.70 -6.38
CA VAL A 148 -4.46 -0.71 -6.55
C VAL A 148 -5.62 -1.58 -6.07
N SER A 149 -6.06 -2.48 -6.93
CA SER A 149 -7.22 -3.36 -6.69
C SER A 149 -6.96 -4.75 -7.29
N ARG A 150 -7.88 -5.69 -7.09
CA ARG A 150 -7.83 -7.11 -7.46
C ARG A 150 -6.56 -7.80 -6.97
N ILE A 151 -6.33 -7.70 -5.67
CA ILE A 151 -5.24 -8.37 -4.96
C ILE A 151 -5.79 -9.46 -4.04
N GLY A 152 -5.08 -10.58 -3.95
CA GLY A 152 -5.38 -11.64 -3.00
C GLY A 152 -4.13 -12.38 -2.57
N ILE A 153 -4.31 -13.31 -1.64
CA ILE A 153 -3.28 -14.23 -1.15
C ILE A 153 -3.90 -15.61 -0.98
N THR A 154 -3.18 -16.67 -1.36
CA THR A 154 -3.65 -18.04 -1.13
C THR A 154 -3.64 -18.36 0.37
N ALA A 155 -4.48 -19.31 0.81
CA ALA A 155 -4.53 -19.71 2.21
C ALA A 155 -3.17 -20.18 2.74
N SER A 156 -2.43 -20.97 1.96
CA SER A 156 -1.09 -21.46 2.31
C SER A 156 -0.07 -20.32 2.43
N ALA A 157 -0.07 -19.37 1.49
CA ALA A 157 0.79 -18.20 1.56
C ALA A 157 0.41 -17.29 2.73
N ALA A 158 -0.89 -17.13 3.03
CA ALA A 158 -1.35 -16.33 4.17
C ALA A 158 -0.88 -16.91 5.51
N GLN A 159 -0.96 -18.23 5.68
CA GLN A 159 -0.46 -18.93 6.88
C GLN A 159 1.06 -18.77 7.02
N MET A 160 1.80 -18.97 5.92
CA MET A 160 3.25 -18.81 5.91
C MET A 160 3.69 -17.37 6.20
N LEU A 161 2.99 -16.39 5.62
CA LEU A 161 3.25 -14.97 5.88
C LEU A 161 3.00 -14.63 7.35
N SER A 162 1.87 -15.06 7.89
CA SER A 162 1.51 -14.88 9.30
C SER A 162 2.62 -15.43 10.22
N ALA A 163 3.05 -16.68 9.98
CA ALA A 163 4.11 -17.31 10.76
C ALA A 163 5.44 -16.53 10.70
N ARG A 164 5.85 -16.07 9.51
CA ARG A 164 7.10 -15.32 9.33
C ARG A 164 7.07 -13.94 9.98
N LEU A 165 5.95 -13.21 9.86
CA LEU A 165 5.79 -11.89 10.48
C LEU A 165 5.68 -12.00 12.01
N SER A 166 5.05 -13.05 12.54
CA SER A 166 4.90 -13.25 13.99
C SER A 166 6.24 -13.44 14.70
N ARG A 167 7.22 -14.10 14.06
CA ARG A 167 8.59 -14.25 14.59
C ARG A 167 9.26 -12.92 14.91
N HIS A 168 8.87 -11.85 14.20
CA HIS A 168 9.41 -10.51 14.36
C HIS A 168 8.42 -9.54 15.04
N ARG A 169 7.31 -10.05 15.59
CA ARG A 169 6.26 -9.27 16.29
C ARG A 169 5.65 -8.13 15.43
N ILE A 170 5.55 -8.35 14.12
CA ILE A 170 4.99 -7.38 13.17
C ILE A 170 3.78 -7.93 12.39
N ASN A 171 3.19 -9.02 12.86
CA ASN A 171 2.03 -9.64 12.23
C ASN A 171 0.73 -8.90 12.58
N THR A 172 0.44 -7.86 11.82
CA THR A 172 -0.83 -7.12 11.92
C THR A 172 -1.53 -7.06 10.57
N ASP A 173 -2.83 -6.80 10.57
CA ASP A 173 -3.61 -6.58 9.34
C ASP A 173 -2.99 -5.47 8.48
N ILE A 174 -2.56 -4.37 9.11
CA ILE A 174 -1.92 -3.24 8.43
C ILE A 174 -0.68 -3.70 7.67
N VAL A 175 0.18 -4.50 8.29
CA VAL A 175 1.42 -5.00 7.67
C VAL A 175 1.12 -6.01 6.56
N ARG A 176 0.18 -6.94 6.79
CA ARG A 176 -0.21 -7.94 5.79
C ARG A 176 -0.83 -7.30 4.56
N ASP A 177 -1.81 -6.41 4.74
CA ASP A 177 -2.50 -5.69 3.67
C ASP A 177 -1.51 -4.83 2.86
N ALA A 178 -0.65 -4.08 3.56
CA ALA A 178 0.36 -3.24 2.90
C ALA A 178 1.39 -4.05 2.12
N LEU A 179 1.87 -5.17 2.65
CA LEU A 179 2.85 -6.02 1.98
C LEU A 179 2.26 -6.68 0.72
N ILE A 180 1.02 -7.18 0.77
CA ILE A 180 0.35 -7.78 -0.39
C ILE A 180 0.18 -6.73 -1.50
N LEU A 181 -0.29 -5.53 -1.14
CA LEU A 181 -0.45 -4.42 -2.08
C LEU A 181 0.90 -4.01 -2.68
N ALA A 182 1.91 -3.75 -1.86
CA ALA A 182 3.25 -3.37 -2.30
C ALA A 182 3.87 -4.44 -3.21
N SER A 183 3.63 -5.72 -2.93
CA SER A 183 4.11 -6.83 -3.77
C SER A 183 3.48 -6.80 -5.16
N LYS A 184 2.16 -6.53 -5.28
CA LYS A 184 1.54 -6.33 -6.60
C LYS A 184 2.13 -5.13 -7.34
N VAL A 185 2.29 -4.00 -6.65
CA VAL A 185 2.86 -2.77 -7.22
C VAL A 185 4.26 -3.05 -7.77
N MET A 186 5.10 -3.73 -6.98
CA MET A 186 6.47 -4.01 -7.36
C MET A 186 6.64 -5.12 -8.39
N ALA A 187 5.59 -5.88 -8.68
CA ALA A 187 5.58 -6.83 -9.79
C ALA A 187 5.40 -6.16 -11.17
N HIS A 188 5.16 -4.84 -11.24
CA HIS A 188 5.17 -4.07 -12.50
C HIS A 188 6.59 -3.58 -12.85
N GLY A 189 6.99 -3.80 -14.12
CA GLY A 189 8.35 -3.54 -14.61
C GLY A 189 8.78 -2.07 -14.65
N ASP A 190 7.81 -1.16 -14.66
CA ASP A 190 8.06 0.29 -14.73
C ASP A 190 8.05 1.00 -13.39
N ILE A 191 7.53 0.36 -12.33
CA ILE A 191 7.53 0.96 -10.99
C ILE A 191 8.85 0.61 -10.32
N ILE A 192 9.64 1.62 -10.00
CA ILE A 192 10.98 1.50 -9.42
C ILE A 192 10.89 1.34 -7.90
N ALA A 193 10.05 2.16 -7.27
CA ALA A 193 9.83 2.12 -5.83
C ALA A 193 8.42 2.63 -5.44
N GLU A 194 7.96 2.23 -4.26
CA GLU A 194 6.80 2.81 -3.57
C GLU A 194 7.24 3.38 -2.23
N PHE A 195 6.84 4.61 -1.92
CA PHE A 195 6.94 5.18 -0.57
C PHE A 195 5.55 5.38 0.02
N CYS A 196 5.33 4.92 1.25
CA CYS A 196 4.03 4.95 1.91
C CYS A 196 4.15 5.34 3.38
N ILE A 197 3.28 6.25 3.81
CA ILE A 197 3.04 6.56 5.22
C ILE A 197 1.54 6.39 5.49
N SER A 198 1.19 5.68 6.57
CA SER A 198 -0.21 5.52 6.97
C SER A 198 -0.84 6.89 7.26
N ASP A 199 -2.12 7.05 6.95
CA ASP A 199 -2.96 8.19 7.36
C ASP A 199 -3.58 7.99 8.76
N ASP A 200 -3.38 6.81 9.36
CA ASP A 200 -3.86 6.48 10.71
C ASP A 200 -3.03 7.22 11.79
N PRO A 201 -3.65 8.05 12.65
CA PRO A 201 -2.92 8.83 13.67
C PRO A 201 -2.17 7.97 14.70
N ASP A 202 -2.60 6.73 14.92
CA ASP A 202 -2.00 5.82 15.89
C ASP A 202 -0.95 4.90 15.26
N TYR A 203 -0.83 4.88 13.93
CA TYR A 203 0.16 4.09 13.22
C TYR A 203 1.27 4.97 12.62
N THR A 204 2.42 5.02 13.29
CA THR A 204 3.56 5.87 12.90
C THR A 204 4.59 5.17 12.01
N THR A 205 4.37 3.90 11.65
CA THR A 205 5.25 3.16 10.74
C THR A 205 4.83 3.38 9.29
N GLY A 206 5.79 3.68 8.43
CA GLY A 206 5.63 3.64 6.98
C GLY A 206 6.50 2.55 6.37
N TYR A 207 6.67 2.62 5.06
CA TYR A 207 7.59 1.74 4.36
C TYR A 207 8.09 2.33 3.05
N LEU A 208 9.19 1.77 2.57
CA LEU A 208 9.64 1.83 1.20
C LEU A 208 9.61 0.43 0.60
N ALA A 209 9.00 0.25 -0.56
CA ALA A 209 9.01 -1.02 -1.28
C ALA A 209 9.77 -0.88 -2.59
N THR A 210 10.61 -1.86 -2.90
CA THR A 210 11.45 -1.89 -4.10
C THR A 210 11.61 -3.34 -4.56
N ARG A 211 11.89 -3.56 -5.85
CA ARG A 211 12.23 -4.92 -6.34
C ARG A 211 13.56 -5.42 -5.78
N LYS A 212 14.56 -4.53 -5.67
CA LYS A 212 15.92 -4.88 -5.24
C LYS A 212 16.01 -5.18 -3.75
N PHE A 213 15.41 -4.34 -2.91
CA PHE A 213 15.55 -4.39 -1.45
C PHE A 213 14.31 -4.95 -0.73
N GLY A 214 13.21 -5.19 -1.45
CA GLY A 214 11.98 -5.70 -0.87
C GLY A 214 11.14 -4.63 -0.18
N TYR A 215 10.38 -5.06 0.82
CA TYR A 215 9.52 -4.23 1.67
C TYR A 215 10.27 -3.81 2.94
N LEU A 216 10.73 -2.57 2.95
CA LEU A 216 11.52 -1.95 4.02
C LEU A 216 10.61 -1.14 4.93
N ARG A 217 10.33 -1.65 6.12
CA ARG A 217 9.56 -0.94 7.14
C ARG A 217 10.39 0.21 7.72
N LEU A 218 9.74 1.35 7.93
CA LEU A 218 10.33 2.57 8.49
C LEU A 218 9.51 3.01 9.72
N PRO A 219 9.83 2.53 10.93
CA PRO A 219 9.19 2.96 12.16
C PRO A 219 9.37 4.46 12.42
N HIS A 220 8.43 5.10 13.11
CA HIS A 220 8.54 6.52 13.51
C HIS A 220 8.69 7.52 12.34
N ILE A 221 8.23 7.18 11.13
CA ILE A 221 8.32 8.04 9.93
C ILE A 221 7.42 9.29 9.98
N LYS A 222 6.50 9.34 10.97
CA LYS A 222 5.67 10.50 11.28
C LYS A 222 5.44 10.61 12.79
N LYS A 223 5.07 11.81 13.25
CA LYS A 223 4.68 12.06 14.64
C LYS A 223 3.36 11.37 14.97
N LYS A 224 3.23 10.84 16.19
CA LYS A 224 1.97 10.28 16.72
C LYS A 224 0.88 11.36 16.70
N GLY A 225 -0.35 10.98 16.36
CA GLY A 225 -1.47 11.92 16.17
C GLY A 225 -1.51 12.58 14.79
N GLY A 226 -0.43 12.48 14.00
CA GLY A 226 -0.37 13.00 12.64
C GLY A 226 -1.31 12.25 11.69
N ARG A 227 -2.24 12.97 11.05
CA ARG A 227 -3.21 12.42 10.08
C ARG A 227 -2.72 12.46 8.62
N ALA A 228 -1.57 13.09 8.38
CA ALA A 228 -0.91 13.08 7.09
C ALA A 228 -0.44 11.65 6.75
N GLY A 229 -0.68 11.25 5.51
CA GLY A 229 -0.33 9.94 4.97
C GLY A 229 -0.73 9.84 3.51
N GLY A 230 -0.22 8.83 2.83
CA GLY A 230 -0.41 8.65 1.40
C GLY A 230 0.59 7.66 0.82
N ARG A 231 0.52 7.52 -0.50
CA ARG A 231 1.37 6.63 -1.29
C ARG A 231 1.91 7.37 -2.50
N ALA A 232 3.17 7.13 -2.82
CA ALA A 232 3.80 7.60 -4.04
C ALA A 232 4.49 6.42 -4.74
N PHE A 233 4.16 6.22 -6.02
CA PHE A 233 4.84 5.28 -6.91
C PHE A 233 5.82 6.04 -7.77
N PHE A 234 7.10 5.68 -7.68
CA PHE A 234 8.14 6.23 -8.54
C PHE A 234 8.24 5.37 -9.80
N VAL A 235 7.96 5.98 -10.94
CA VAL A 235 7.84 5.29 -12.23
C VAL A 235 8.93 5.77 -13.17
N ARG A 236 9.46 4.86 -13.98
CA ARG A 236 10.46 5.16 -15.01
C ARG A 236 9.93 6.24 -15.97
N GLU A 237 10.69 7.31 -16.17
CA GLU A 237 10.40 8.33 -17.18
C GLU A 237 10.15 7.67 -18.56
N GLY A 238 9.07 8.07 -19.24
CA GLY A 238 8.68 7.51 -20.55
C GLY A 238 7.83 6.22 -20.49
N SER A 239 7.44 5.75 -19.30
CA SER A 239 6.56 4.58 -19.19
C SER A 239 5.15 4.84 -19.73
N ASP A 240 4.50 3.77 -20.22
CA ASP A 240 3.07 3.80 -20.55
C ASP A 240 2.22 3.83 -19.27
N VAL A 241 1.83 5.03 -18.88
CA VAL A 241 1.05 5.27 -17.66
C VAL A 241 -0.36 4.67 -17.76
N THR A 242 -0.94 4.62 -18.96
CA THR A 242 -2.29 4.07 -19.17
C THR A 242 -2.28 2.57 -18.93
N ALA A 243 -1.32 1.85 -19.54
CA ALA A 243 -1.15 0.41 -19.31
C ALA A 243 -0.83 0.09 -17.85
N LEU A 244 0.04 0.90 -17.21
CA LEU A 244 0.37 0.77 -15.80
C LEU A 244 -0.87 0.91 -14.91
N ILE A 245 -1.72 1.91 -15.15
CA ILE A 245 -2.98 2.11 -14.42
C ILE A 245 -3.91 0.92 -14.64
N GLY A 246 -4.04 0.45 -15.88
CA GLY A 246 -4.80 -0.74 -16.22
C GLY A 246 -4.36 -1.97 -15.41
N TYR A 247 -3.05 -2.21 -15.30
CA TYR A 247 -2.51 -3.26 -14.45
C TYR A 247 -2.86 -3.07 -12.97
N LEU A 248 -2.62 -1.88 -12.41
CA LEU A 248 -2.82 -1.61 -10.99
C LEU A 248 -4.28 -1.73 -10.57
N GLU A 249 -5.22 -1.20 -11.37
CA GLU A 249 -6.64 -1.17 -11.02
C GLU A 249 -7.41 -2.43 -11.45
N THR A 250 -6.98 -3.13 -12.53
CA THR A 250 -7.81 -4.17 -13.15
C THR A 250 -7.17 -5.55 -13.29
N MET A 251 -5.85 -5.70 -13.31
CA MET A 251 -5.22 -7.03 -13.43
C MET A 251 -5.32 -7.79 -12.09
N PRO A 252 -5.97 -8.97 -12.02
CA PRO A 252 -5.97 -9.75 -10.80
C PRO A 252 -4.59 -10.34 -10.51
N VAL A 253 -4.14 -10.19 -9.26
CA VAL A 253 -2.86 -10.70 -8.78
C VAL A 253 -3.08 -11.46 -7.46
N MET A 254 -2.50 -12.65 -7.37
CA MET A 254 -2.59 -13.51 -6.21
C MET A 254 -1.18 -13.80 -5.68
N ILE A 255 -0.95 -13.54 -4.39
CA ILE A 255 0.27 -13.98 -3.71
C ILE A 255 0.18 -15.49 -3.50
N GLY A 256 1.03 -16.25 -4.18
CA GLY A 256 1.11 -17.71 -4.07
C GLY A 256 2.25 -18.22 -3.20
N ALA A 257 3.28 -17.39 -3.01
CA ALA A 257 4.45 -17.70 -2.20
C ALA A 257 4.89 -16.48 -1.38
N VAL A 258 5.67 -16.71 -0.33
CA VAL A 258 6.14 -15.66 0.58
C VAL A 258 7.66 -15.67 0.63
N SER A 259 8.29 -14.50 0.53
CA SER A 259 9.73 -14.33 0.74
C SER A 259 10.09 -14.24 2.22
N ARG A 260 11.38 -14.28 2.54
CA ARG A 260 11.87 -14.24 3.94
C ARG A 260 11.49 -12.93 4.65
N CYS A 261 11.31 -13.02 5.97
CA CYS A 261 11.27 -11.87 6.86
C CYS A 261 12.59 -11.84 7.64
N ILE A 262 13.46 -10.88 7.30
CA ILE A 262 14.86 -10.83 7.72
C ILE A 262 15.01 -10.19 9.12
N GLY A 263 14.04 -9.35 9.51
CA GLY A 263 14.09 -8.62 10.78
C GLY A 263 14.68 -7.23 10.59
N THR A 264 15.42 -6.74 11.58
CA THR A 264 16.03 -5.41 11.55
C THR A 264 17.33 -5.41 10.76
N ARG A 265 17.52 -4.39 9.91
CA ARG A 265 18.74 -4.18 9.12
C ARG A 265 19.05 -2.69 9.01
N SER A 266 20.33 -2.33 8.98
CA SER A 266 20.81 -0.98 8.67
C SER A 266 20.70 -0.65 7.17
N ALA A 267 20.74 0.63 6.80
CA ALA A 267 20.81 1.06 5.40
C ALA A 267 22.03 0.47 4.69
N HIS A 268 23.19 0.53 5.34
CA HIS A 268 24.45 -0.02 4.82
C HIS A 268 24.33 -1.51 4.49
N GLU A 269 23.79 -2.33 5.41
CA GLU A 269 23.59 -3.76 5.14
C GLU A 269 22.63 -3.99 3.97
N ILE A 270 21.57 -3.19 3.85
CA ILE A 270 20.59 -3.30 2.77
C ILE A 270 21.20 -2.93 1.42
N LEU A 271 21.99 -1.85 1.37
CA LEU A 271 22.62 -1.36 0.15
C LEU A 271 23.69 -2.33 -0.37
N ASP A 272 24.51 -2.86 0.52
CA ASP A 272 25.63 -3.73 0.14
C ASP A 272 25.21 -5.19 -0.05
N ASN A 273 24.24 -5.67 0.74
CA ASN A 273 23.84 -7.07 0.77
C ASN A 273 22.31 -7.21 0.68
N PRO A 274 21.66 -6.80 -0.44
CA PRO A 274 20.21 -6.77 -0.56
C PRO A 274 19.54 -8.14 -0.35
N HIS A 275 20.29 -9.23 -0.54
CA HIS A 275 19.80 -10.60 -0.50
C HIS A 275 20.51 -11.50 0.52
N ARG A 276 21.26 -10.96 1.50
CA ARG A 276 21.64 -11.74 2.68
C ARG A 276 20.54 -11.69 3.73
#